data_AF-A0A8T7AH64-F1
#
_entry.id   AF-A0A8T7AH64-F1
#
_cell.length_a   1.000
_cell.length_b   1.000
_cell.length_c   1.000
_cell.angle_alpha   90.00
_cell.angle_beta   90.00
_cell.angle_gamma   90.00
#
_symmetry.space_group_name_H-M   'P 1'
#
loop_
_entity.id
_entity.type
_entity.pdbx_description
1 polymer ?
#
loop_
_entity_poly.entity_id
_entity_poly.type
_entity_poly.pdbx_seq_one_letter_code
_entity_poly.pdbx_strand_id
1 'polypeptide(L)'
;MNPIEMGVAELFENAAIKPQPTSAWRRSWHGSKVLHELLIEVFIAPLRKSSRYSGELRSAVTRVGYRLELSLASDLPVRFSVIHVGIRGGKLIEWVNRRRGLLRVPHPVAESHGFEVWCSDAEWAGRLLDITEVSSAIIRLGTCEQDDAKLGHPCVFISPLQANYYRRAASLSRFNALNAYLEDLVTVYRCAQDLPPPLISSTSTGFERLAVDNPLIVGGLIVFSLIILIPALLLGMIFLFI
;
A
#
# COMPACT_ATOMS: atom_id res chain seq x y z
N MET A 1 -12.07 -5.41 -28.15
CA MET A 1 -11.50 -5.35 -26.78
C MET A 1 -10.13 -4.72 -26.89
N ASN A 2 -9.78 -3.73 -26.06
CA ASN A 2 -8.44 -3.11 -26.12
C ASN A 2 -7.38 -4.14 -25.67
N PRO A 3 -6.18 -4.24 -26.26
CA PRO A 3 -5.13 -5.17 -25.81
C PRO A 3 -4.79 -5.06 -24.32
N ILE A 4 -5.00 -3.89 -23.72
CA ILE A 4 -4.89 -3.67 -22.27
C ILE A 4 -6.00 -4.39 -21.49
N GLU A 5 -7.23 -4.41 -22.01
CA GLU A 5 -8.38 -5.09 -21.37
C GLU A 5 -8.26 -6.60 -21.47
N MET A 6 -7.68 -7.14 -22.54
CA MET A 6 -7.37 -8.57 -22.66
C MET A 6 -6.30 -8.98 -21.64
N GLY A 7 -5.21 -8.22 -21.51
CA GLY A 7 -4.15 -8.56 -20.53
C GLY A 7 -4.63 -8.51 -19.07
N VAL A 8 -5.59 -7.63 -18.74
CA VAL A 8 -6.20 -7.63 -17.40
C VAL A 8 -7.23 -8.74 -17.24
N ALA A 9 -8.05 -9.01 -18.25
CA ALA A 9 -8.95 -10.17 -18.23
C ALA A 9 -8.15 -11.46 -18.03
N GLU A 10 -7.04 -11.66 -18.72
CA GLU A 10 -6.13 -12.80 -18.55
C GLU A 10 -5.49 -12.83 -17.15
N LEU A 11 -5.08 -11.68 -16.59
CA LEU A 11 -4.59 -11.59 -15.20
C LEU A 11 -5.63 -12.06 -14.19
N PHE A 12 -6.89 -11.70 -14.41
CA PHE A 12 -8.01 -12.01 -13.52
C PHE A 12 -8.54 -13.45 -13.77
N GLU A 13 -8.57 -13.92 -15.01
CA GLU A 13 -8.94 -15.29 -15.40
C GLU A 13 -7.93 -16.30 -14.87
N ASN A 14 -6.62 -16.05 -15.05
CA ASN A 14 -5.56 -16.90 -14.48
C ASN A 14 -5.50 -16.85 -12.95
N ALA A 15 -6.09 -15.84 -12.33
CA ALA A 15 -6.18 -15.70 -10.88
C ALA A 15 -7.54 -16.07 -10.29
N ALA A 16 -8.51 -16.51 -11.11
CA ALA A 16 -9.91 -16.77 -10.71
C ALA A 16 -10.60 -15.58 -10.01
N ILE A 17 -10.19 -14.34 -10.34
CA ILE A 17 -10.72 -13.10 -9.78
C ILE A 17 -11.85 -12.61 -10.69
N LYS A 18 -13.03 -12.31 -10.14
CA LYS A 18 -14.14 -11.74 -10.93
C LYS A 18 -13.95 -10.22 -11.09
N PRO A 19 -13.68 -9.70 -12.31
CA PRO A 19 -13.52 -8.26 -12.50
C PRO A 19 -14.87 -7.56 -12.38
N GLN A 20 -14.94 -6.48 -11.61
CA GLN A 20 -16.05 -5.52 -11.66
C GLN A 20 -15.65 -4.32 -12.52
N PRO A 21 -16.32 -4.08 -13.67
CA PRO A 21 -16.04 -2.91 -14.49
C PRO A 21 -16.50 -1.65 -13.78
N THR A 22 -15.55 -0.81 -13.37
CA THR A 22 -15.85 0.59 -13.04
C THR A 22 -15.90 1.40 -14.35
N SER A 23 -16.84 2.36 -14.44
CA SER A 23 -17.23 3.11 -15.66
C SER A 23 -16.13 3.30 -16.72
N ALA A 24 -16.49 3.14 -18.01
CA ALA A 24 -15.61 3.00 -19.19
C ALA A 24 -14.51 4.07 -19.42
N TRP A 25 -14.50 5.17 -18.66
CA TRP A 25 -13.52 6.26 -18.74
C TRP A 25 -12.58 6.35 -17.51
N ARG A 26 -12.81 5.48 -16.50
CA ARG A 26 -12.04 5.33 -15.25
C ARG A 26 -11.66 3.85 -15.09
N ARG A 27 -10.68 3.38 -15.86
CA ARG A 27 -10.28 1.96 -15.89
C ARG A 27 -9.51 1.56 -14.62
N SER A 28 -10.19 1.48 -13.48
CA SER A 28 -9.76 0.69 -12.33
C SER A 28 -10.40 -0.68 -12.40
N TRP A 29 -9.67 -1.70 -11.98
CA TRP A 29 -10.13 -3.08 -11.90
C TRP A 29 -10.18 -3.47 -10.44
N HIS A 30 -11.31 -4.02 -10.04
CA HIS A 30 -11.52 -4.54 -8.70
C HIS A 30 -12.03 -5.97 -8.81
N GLY A 31 -11.57 -6.82 -7.92
CA GLY A 31 -12.14 -8.14 -7.74
C GLY A 31 -11.63 -8.77 -6.46
N SER A 32 -12.15 -9.96 -6.15
CA SER A 32 -11.81 -10.67 -4.93
C SER A 32 -11.40 -12.10 -5.22
N LYS A 33 -10.49 -12.64 -4.42
CA LYS A 33 -10.09 -14.05 -4.43
C LYS A 33 -10.16 -14.62 -3.02
N VAL A 34 -10.62 -15.86 -2.89
CA VAL A 34 -10.48 -16.61 -1.63
C VAL A 34 -9.25 -17.49 -1.76
N LEU A 35 -8.32 -17.35 -0.82
CA LEU A 35 -7.12 -18.18 -0.73
C LEU A 35 -6.93 -18.60 0.72
N HIS A 36 -6.83 -19.90 0.98
CA HIS A 36 -6.73 -20.45 2.35
C HIS A 36 -7.79 -19.87 3.31
N GLU A 37 -9.05 -19.83 2.87
CA GLU A 37 -10.19 -19.28 3.64
C GLU A 37 -10.15 -17.76 3.89
N LEU A 38 -9.12 -17.05 3.42
CA LEU A 38 -9.00 -15.61 3.49
C LEU A 38 -9.56 -14.96 2.21
N LEU A 39 -10.47 -14.01 2.39
CA LEU A 39 -10.93 -13.14 1.30
C LEU A 39 -9.91 -12.02 1.07
N ILE A 40 -9.37 -11.97 -0.14
CA ILE A 40 -8.40 -10.96 -0.56
C ILE A 40 -9.03 -10.11 -1.65
N GLU A 41 -9.11 -8.81 -1.41
CA GLU A 41 -9.48 -7.81 -2.38
C GLU A 41 -8.26 -7.41 -3.23
N VAL A 42 -8.49 -7.34 -4.53
CA VAL A 42 -7.47 -7.02 -5.54
C VAL A 42 -7.92 -5.78 -6.27
N PHE A 43 -7.13 -4.73 -6.15
CA PHE A 43 -7.39 -3.45 -6.79
C PHE A 43 -6.22 -3.04 -7.68
N ILE A 44 -6.53 -2.79 -8.96
CA ILE A 44 -5.55 -2.27 -9.93
C ILE A 44 -6.07 -0.96 -10.49
N ALA A 45 -5.27 0.11 -10.40
CA ALA A 45 -5.66 1.41 -10.91
C ALA A 45 -4.52 2.11 -11.66
N PRO A 46 -4.83 2.87 -12.74
CA PRO A 46 -3.83 3.62 -13.48
C PRO A 46 -3.29 4.78 -12.65
N LEU A 47 -1.96 4.91 -12.62
CA LEU A 47 -1.28 6.08 -12.09
C LEU A 47 -1.28 7.18 -13.15
N ARG A 48 -1.72 8.37 -12.76
CA ARG A 48 -1.87 9.54 -13.65
C ARG A 48 -0.98 10.66 -13.15
N LYS A 49 -0.21 11.26 -14.06
CA LYS A 49 0.53 12.50 -13.78
C LYS A 49 -0.16 13.63 -14.53
N SER A 50 -0.55 14.66 -13.81
CA SER A 50 -0.99 15.92 -14.40
C SER A 50 0.24 16.78 -14.64
N SER A 51 0.62 17.02 -15.89
CA SER A 51 1.52 18.13 -16.22
C SER A 51 0.69 19.41 -16.36
N ARG A 52 1.07 20.46 -15.63
CA ARG A 52 0.64 21.83 -15.95
C ARG A 52 1.68 22.40 -16.90
N TYR A 53 1.32 22.55 -18.18
CA TYR A 53 2.10 23.37 -19.09
C TYR A 53 1.67 24.84 -18.91
N SER A 54 2.64 25.73 -18.76
CA SER A 54 2.44 27.18 -18.77
C SER A 54 2.09 27.62 -20.19
N GLY A 55 0.96 28.29 -20.37
CA GLY A 55 0.69 29.13 -21.54
C GLY A 55 -0.56 28.77 -22.34
N GLU A 56 -0.85 27.50 -22.60
CA GLU A 56 -2.01 27.11 -23.43
C GLU A 56 -2.73 25.87 -22.89
N LEU A 57 -4.06 26.01 -22.77
CA LEU A 57 -5.02 25.10 -22.15
C LEU A 57 -5.07 23.71 -22.83
N ARG A 58 -4.19 22.78 -22.44
CA ARG A 58 -4.52 21.34 -22.35
C ARG A 58 -3.76 20.67 -21.20
N SER A 59 -4.47 20.33 -20.13
CA SER A 59 -3.99 19.37 -19.13
C SER A 59 -3.94 17.98 -19.79
N ALA A 60 -2.79 17.62 -20.36
CA ALA A 60 -2.57 16.26 -20.83
C ALA A 60 -2.33 15.37 -19.60
N VAL A 61 -3.38 14.69 -19.15
CA VAL A 61 -3.24 13.66 -18.11
C VAL A 61 -2.58 12.44 -18.75
N THR A 62 -1.28 12.26 -18.50
CA THR A 62 -0.54 11.11 -19.01
C THR A 62 -0.57 9.97 -18.00
N ARG A 63 -0.87 8.76 -18.49
CA ARG A 63 -0.75 7.54 -17.68
C ARG A 63 0.75 7.24 -17.54
N VAL A 64 1.23 7.21 -16.29
CA VAL A 64 2.63 6.95 -15.97
C VAL A 64 2.88 5.53 -15.47
N GLY A 65 1.82 4.78 -15.17
CA GLY A 65 1.90 3.39 -14.75
C GLY A 65 0.59 2.90 -14.17
N TYR A 66 0.68 1.91 -13.30
CA TYR A 66 -0.41 1.27 -12.58
C TYR A 66 -0.01 1.03 -11.12
N ARG A 67 -1.00 1.01 -10.25
CA ARG A 67 -0.91 0.61 -8.85
C ARG A 67 -1.68 -0.69 -8.69
N LEU A 68 -1.07 -1.65 -8.02
CA LEU A 68 -1.71 -2.83 -7.46
C LEU A 68 -1.82 -2.63 -5.94
N GLU A 69 -2.97 -3.01 -5.41
CA GLU A 69 -3.28 -3.07 -3.99
C GLU A 69 -3.95 -4.42 -3.73
N LEU A 70 -3.37 -5.17 -2.80
CA LEU A 70 -3.93 -6.40 -2.26
C LEU A 70 -4.31 -6.12 -0.83
N SER A 71 -5.54 -6.43 -0.45
CA SER A 71 -6.09 -6.12 0.87
C SER A 71 -6.81 -7.32 1.42
N LEU A 72 -6.51 -7.71 2.65
CA LEU A 72 -7.23 -8.75 3.37
C LEU A 72 -7.60 -8.25 4.77
N ALA A 73 -8.74 -8.69 5.28
CA ALA A 73 -9.18 -8.35 6.63
C ALA A 73 -8.21 -8.94 7.65
N SER A 74 -7.78 -8.13 8.62
CA SER A 74 -6.81 -8.52 9.65
C SER A 74 -7.39 -8.39 11.04
N ASP A 75 -7.19 -9.41 11.86
CA ASP A 75 -7.51 -9.44 13.29
C ASP A 75 -6.27 -9.34 14.19
N LEU A 76 -5.08 -9.19 13.60
CA LEU A 76 -3.83 -9.10 14.32
C LEU A 76 -3.77 -7.82 15.17
N PRO A 77 -3.59 -7.90 16.50
CA PRO A 77 -3.57 -6.74 17.38
C PRO A 77 -2.20 -6.03 17.34
N VAL A 78 -1.63 -5.84 16.15
CA VAL A 78 -0.30 -5.25 15.93
C VAL A 78 -0.34 -4.32 14.73
N ARG A 79 0.55 -3.33 14.72
CA ARG A 79 0.86 -2.58 13.50
C ARG A 79 2.26 -2.93 13.07
N PHE A 80 2.40 -3.39 11.84
CA PHE A 80 3.66 -3.82 11.26
C PHE A 80 3.78 -3.28 9.83
N SER A 81 4.96 -2.84 9.42
CA SER A 81 5.19 -2.30 8.09
C SER A 81 6.59 -2.68 7.61
N VAL A 82 6.68 -3.10 6.35
CA VAL A 82 7.95 -3.26 5.64
C VAL A 82 7.95 -2.31 4.45
N ILE A 83 8.99 -1.48 4.38
CA ILE A 83 9.18 -0.48 3.34
C ILE A 83 10.61 -0.56 2.80
N HIS A 84 10.83 -0.22 1.53
CA HIS A 84 12.18 -0.15 0.98
C HIS A 84 12.85 1.19 1.34
N VAL A 85 14.15 1.16 1.69
CA VAL A 85 14.95 2.33 2.11
C VAL A 85 15.04 3.40 1.00
N GLY A 86 14.92 2.98 -0.27
CA GLY A 86 14.98 3.86 -1.46
C GLY A 86 13.81 4.85 -1.62
N ILE A 87 12.80 4.85 -0.75
CA ILE A 87 11.67 5.77 -0.85
C ILE A 87 12.12 7.20 -0.49
N ARG A 88 12.05 8.11 -1.47
CA ARG A 88 12.23 9.56 -1.23
C ARG A 88 11.23 10.02 -0.16
N GLY A 89 11.75 10.50 0.97
CA GLY A 89 10.93 10.93 2.11
C GLY A 89 11.16 10.14 3.41
N GLY A 90 12.28 9.43 3.56
CA GLY A 90 12.61 8.65 4.76
C GLY A 90 12.32 9.37 6.09
N LYS A 91 12.66 10.67 6.23
CA LYS A 91 12.33 11.45 7.43
C LYS A 91 10.83 11.65 7.67
N LEU A 92 10.04 11.83 6.60
CA LEU A 92 8.59 11.96 6.71
C LEU A 92 7.96 10.62 7.08
N ILE A 93 8.43 9.52 6.47
CA ILE A 93 7.93 8.17 6.75
C ILE A 93 8.29 7.77 8.19
N GLU A 94 9.53 8.01 8.60
CA GLU A 94 9.97 7.84 9.99
C GLU A 94 9.10 8.68 10.95
N TRP A 95 8.85 9.95 10.64
CA TRP A 95 8.01 10.81 11.47
C TRP A 95 6.57 10.29 11.57
N VAL A 96 5.96 9.87 10.45
CA VAL A 96 4.61 9.29 10.41
C VAL A 96 4.56 7.99 11.21
N ASN A 97 5.55 7.10 11.05
CA ASN A 97 5.60 5.83 11.75
C ASN A 97 5.80 6.03 13.26
N ARG A 98 6.69 6.93 13.68
CA ARG A 98 6.85 7.30 15.09
C ARG A 98 5.58 7.91 15.69
N ARG A 99 4.88 8.77 14.94
CA ARG A 99 3.57 9.34 15.35
C ARG A 99 2.49 8.27 15.53
N ARG A 100 2.59 7.15 14.80
CA ARG A 100 1.73 5.97 14.94
C ARG A 100 2.17 5.01 16.05
N GLY A 101 3.21 5.36 16.81
CA GLY A 101 3.77 4.50 17.87
C GLY A 101 4.57 3.32 17.35
N LEU A 102 5.05 3.37 16.10
CA LEU A 102 5.90 2.33 15.52
C LEU A 102 7.37 2.60 15.82
N LEU A 103 8.07 1.52 16.16
CA LEU A 103 9.51 1.49 16.35
C LEU A 103 10.15 0.83 15.14
N ARG A 104 11.30 1.37 14.72
CA ARG A 104 12.13 0.71 13.71
C ARG A 104 12.71 -0.56 14.31
N VAL A 105 12.57 -1.68 13.59
CA VAL A 105 13.07 -2.99 14.00
C VAL A 105 14.33 -3.29 13.18
N PRO A 106 15.53 -3.25 13.79
CA PRO A 106 16.75 -3.67 13.11
C PRO A 106 16.71 -5.19 12.91
N HIS A 107 16.83 -5.65 11.67
CA HIS A 107 16.83 -7.08 11.35
C HIS A 107 17.81 -7.39 10.21
N PRO A 108 18.75 -8.34 10.37
CA PRO A 108 19.82 -8.58 9.40
C PRO A 108 19.31 -8.89 7.99
N VAL A 109 18.23 -9.67 7.88
CA VAL A 109 17.64 -10.03 6.58
C VAL A 109 16.98 -8.82 5.90
N ALA A 110 16.35 -7.95 6.68
CA ALA A 110 15.71 -6.75 6.14
C ALA A 110 16.77 -5.75 5.65
N GLU A 111 17.81 -5.52 6.46
CA GLU A 111 18.88 -4.56 6.13
C GLU A 111 19.69 -4.99 4.91
N SER A 112 20.02 -6.28 4.80
CA SER A 112 20.75 -6.84 3.65
C SER A 112 20.01 -6.71 2.32
N HIS A 113 18.68 -6.59 2.36
CA HIS A 113 17.83 -6.41 1.17
C HIS A 113 17.30 -4.98 1.03
N GLY A 114 17.80 -4.02 1.80
CA GLY A 114 17.43 -2.61 1.69
C GLY A 114 16.01 -2.31 2.16
N PHE A 115 15.48 -3.08 3.12
CA PHE A 115 14.18 -2.84 3.74
C PHE A 115 14.34 -2.21 5.14
N GLU A 116 13.40 -1.33 5.49
CA GLU A 116 13.15 -0.93 6.86
C GLU A 116 11.87 -1.59 7.35
N VAL A 117 11.95 -2.14 8.56
CA VAL A 117 10.81 -2.74 9.25
C VAL A 117 10.40 -1.81 10.38
N TRP A 118 9.10 -1.58 10.51
CA TRP A 118 8.49 -0.77 11.56
C TRP A 118 7.40 -1.58 12.24
N CYS A 119 7.41 -1.67 13.57
CA CYS A 119 6.41 -2.41 14.32
C CYS A 119 6.07 -1.72 15.64
N SER A 120 4.84 -1.90 16.14
CA SER A 120 4.49 -1.50 17.51
C SER A 120 5.18 -2.38 18.57
N ASP A 121 5.47 -3.63 18.23
CA ASP A 121 6.20 -4.58 19.06
C ASP A 121 7.42 -5.12 18.28
N ALA A 122 8.61 -4.65 18.63
CA ALA A 122 9.84 -4.97 17.91
C ALA A 122 10.26 -6.43 18.09
N GLU A 123 10.05 -7.01 19.27
CA GLU A 123 10.40 -8.42 19.55
C GLU A 123 9.47 -9.37 18.81
N TRP A 124 8.18 -9.06 18.77
CA TRP A 124 7.22 -9.80 17.96
C TRP A 124 7.59 -9.75 16.47
N ALA A 125 7.96 -8.57 15.95
CA ALA A 125 8.40 -8.44 14.56
C ALA A 125 9.70 -9.19 14.27
N GLY A 126 10.66 -9.20 15.21
CA GLY A 126 11.87 -10.00 15.11
C GLY A 126 11.54 -11.48 14.94
N ARG A 127 10.71 -12.04 15.84
CA ARG A 127 10.25 -13.43 15.76
C ARG A 127 9.55 -13.76 14.44
N LEU A 128 8.76 -12.83 13.91
CA LEU A 128 8.10 -12.99 12.61
C LEU A 128 9.12 -13.04 11.46
N LEU A 129 10.15 -12.20 11.50
CA LEU A 129 11.17 -12.14 10.46
C LEU A 129 12.20 -13.27 10.54
N ASP A 130 12.37 -13.87 11.71
CA ASP A 130 13.18 -15.08 11.92
C ASP A 130 12.57 -16.32 11.24
N ILE A 131 11.26 -16.28 10.93
CA ILE A 131 10.60 -17.32 10.12
C ILE A 131 11.09 -17.20 8.67
N THR A 132 11.70 -18.28 8.17
CA THR A 132 12.37 -18.28 6.85
C THR A 132 11.38 -18.08 5.70
N GLU A 133 10.19 -18.66 5.82
CA GLU A 133 9.09 -18.53 4.87
C GLU A 133 8.64 -17.07 4.76
N VAL A 134 8.56 -16.38 5.90
CA VAL A 134 8.12 -14.97 5.98
C VAL A 134 9.16 -14.03 5.40
N SER A 135 10.42 -14.17 5.82
CA SER A 135 11.50 -13.33 5.28
C SER A 135 11.64 -13.51 3.77
N SER A 136 11.55 -14.75 3.28
CA SER A 136 11.57 -15.05 1.84
C SER A 136 10.38 -14.42 1.09
N ALA A 137 9.17 -14.51 1.65
CA ALA A 137 7.98 -13.90 1.08
C ALA A 137 8.08 -12.36 1.05
N ILE A 138 8.57 -11.74 2.13
CA ILE A 138 8.80 -10.28 2.20
C ILE A 138 9.81 -9.84 1.13
N ILE A 139 10.91 -10.58 0.95
CA ILE A 139 11.91 -10.26 -0.08
C ILE A 139 11.28 -10.32 -1.48
N ARG A 140 10.52 -11.37 -1.78
CA ARG A 140 9.82 -11.50 -3.08
C ARG A 140 8.80 -10.38 -3.31
N LEU A 141 8.00 -10.04 -2.29
CA LEU A 141 7.05 -8.93 -2.35
C LEU A 141 7.75 -7.57 -2.51
N GLY A 142 8.88 -7.37 -1.84
CA GLY A 142 9.64 -6.13 -1.83
C GLY A 142 10.52 -5.90 -3.07
N THR A 143 10.78 -6.95 -3.86
CA THR A 143 11.61 -6.86 -5.06
C THR A 143 10.88 -6.10 -6.19
N CYS A 144 11.49 -5.02 -6.68
CA CYS A 144 11.01 -4.27 -7.85
C CYS A 144 12.14 -3.99 -8.83
N GLU A 145 11.80 -3.94 -10.13
CA GLU A 145 12.74 -3.51 -11.16
C GLU A 145 13.04 -2.02 -11.06
N GLN A 146 14.21 -1.59 -11.57
CA GLN A 146 14.66 -0.20 -11.44
C GLN A 146 13.70 0.83 -12.06
N ASP A 147 13.00 0.49 -13.14
CA ASP A 147 12.03 1.39 -13.77
C ASP A 147 10.75 1.55 -12.95
N ASP A 148 10.35 0.50 -12.23
CA ASP A 148 9.20 0.54 -11.31
C ASP A 148 9.56 1.30 -10.01
N ALA A 149 10.81 1.21 -9.55
CA ALA A 149 11.30 1.95 -8.38
C ALA A 149 11.10 3.48 -8.52
N LYS A 150 11.14 4.02 -9.74
CA LYS A 150 10.87 5.45 -10.02
C LYS A 150 9.40 5.84 -9.72
N LEU A 151 8.47 4.89 -9.79
CA LEU A 151 7.04 5.10 -9.49
C LEU A 151 6.72 4.93 -7.99
N GLY A 152 7.59 4.21 -7.29
CA GLY A 152 7.51 3.94 -5.86
C GLY A 152 7.84 2.47 -5.57
N HIS A 153 8.40 2.22 -4.39
CA HIS A 153 8.74 0.86 -3.97
C HIS A 153 7.51 0.12 -3.44
N PRO A 154 7.50 -1.23 -3.53
CA PRO A 154 6.48 -2.03 -2.88
C PRO A 154 6.52 -1.86 -1.36
N CYS A 155 5.36 -2.01 -0.72
CA CYS A 155 5.29 -2.05 0.74
C CYS A 155 4.27 -3.06 1.22
N VAL A 156 4.58 -3.68 2.37
CA VAL A 156 3.68 -4.56 3.11
C VAL A 156 3.31 -3.84 4.40
N PHE A 157 2.04 -3.85 4.76
CA PHE A 157 1.53 -3.21 5.96
C PHE A 157 0.46 -4.07 6.61
N ILE A 158 0.57 -4.33 7.90
CA ILE A 158 -0.41 -5.04 8.71
C ILE A 158 -0.91 -4.07 9.78
N SER A 159 -2.22 -4.05 9.98
CA SER A 159 -2.90 -3.30 11.02
C SER A 159 -4.01 -4.14 11.64
N PRO A 160 -4.59 -3.70 12.78
CA PRO A 160 -5.70 -4.40 13.41
C PRO A 160 -7.02 -4.45 12.63
N LEU A 161 -7.06 -3.95 11.39
CA LEU A 161 -8.23 -4.01 10.52
C LEU A 161 -7.92 -4.69 9.18
N GLN A 162 -6.71 -4.50 8.67
CA GLN A 162 -6.33 -4.96 7.34
C GLN A 162 -4.84 -5.24 7.23
N ALA A 163 -4.50 -6.26 6.46
CA ALA A 163 -3.16 -6.46 5.91
C ALA A 163 -3.18 -6.12 4.42
N ASN A 164 -2.21 -5.32 4.01
CA ASN A 164 -2.13 -4.70 2.70
C ASN A 164 -0.77 -4.91 2.07
N TYR A 165 -0.78 -5.15 0.76
CA TYR A 165 0.40 -5.04 -0.09
C TYR A 165 0.14 -4.01 -1.18
N TYR A 166 1.10 -3.10 -1.37
CA TYR A 166 1.04 -2.10 -2.42
C TYR A 166 2.23 -2.26 -3.35
N ARG A 167 1.98 -2.23 -4.67
CA ARG A 167 3.02 -2.20 -5.70
C ARG A 167 2.65 -1.20 -6.78
N ARG A 168 3.65 -0.56 -7.37
CA ARG A 168 3.48 0.30 -8.55
C ARG A 168 4.36 -0.23 -9.67
N ALA A 169 3.85 -0.16 -10.90
CA ALA A 169 4.58 -0.63 -12.06
C ALA A 169 4.26 0.19 -13.32
N ALA A 170 5.19 0.27 -14.26
CA ALA A 170 4.99 1.02 -15.50
C ALA A 170 3.93 0.38 -16.43
N SER A 171 3.81 -0.95 -16.41
CA SER A 171 2.86 -1.70 -17.23
C SER A 171 2.12 -2.78 -16.43
N LEU A 172 0.95 -3.19 -16.93
CA LEU A 172 0.12 -4.24 -16.31
C LEU A 172 0.78 -5.62 -16.38
N SER A 173 1.55 -5.90 -17.44
CA SER A 173 2.28 -7.16 -17.59
C SER A 173 3.24 -7.44 -16.43
N ARG A 174 3.67 -6.41 -15.69
CA ARG A 174 4.46 -6.56 -14.47
C ARG A 174 3.70 -7.19 -13.31
N PHE A 175 2.38 -7.32 -13.42
CA PHE A 175 1.53 -8.01 -12.45
C PHE A 175 1.20 -9.46 -12.84
N ASN A 176 1.84 -10.02 -13.88
CA ASN A 176 1.61 -11.42 -14.30
C ASN A 176 1.87 -12.44 -13.16
N ALA A 177 2.72 -12.09 -12.19
CA ALA A 177 2.96 -12.89 -10.98
C ALA A 177 1.94 -12.61 -9.85
N LEU A 178 0.74 -12.11 -10.14
CA LEU A 178 -0.29 -11.75 -9.16
C LEU A 178 -0.58 -12.88 -8.16
N ASN A 179 -0.69 -14.11 -8.64
CA ASN A 179 -0.91 -15.27 -7.77
C ASN A 179 0.25 -15.47 -6.78
N ALA A 180 1.50 -15.27 -7.20
CA ALA A 180 2.65 -15.38 -6.29
C ALA A 180 2.62 -14.26 -5.22
N TYR A 181 2.22 -13.04 -5.59
CA TYR A 181 2.06 -11.95 -4.61
C TYR A 181 0.96 -12.23 -3.59
N LEU A 182 -0.15 -12.84 -4.03
CA LEU A 182 -1.24 -13.27 -3.15
C LEU A 182 -0.77 -14.36 -2.16
N GLU A 183 -0.09 -15.39 -2.66
CA GLU A 183 0.49 -16.47 -1.85
C GLU A 183 1.50 -15.94 -0.83
N ASP A 184 2.40 -15.05 -1.25
CA ASP A 184 3.40 -14.45 -0.37
C ASP A 184 2.74 -13.59 0.72
N LEU A 185 1.72 -12.79 0.38
CA LEU A 185 0.99 -11.98 1.37
C LEU A 185 0.25 -12.86 2.37
N VAL A 186 -0.41 -13.93 1.92
CA VAL A 186 -1.09 -14.88 2.81
C VAL A 186 -0.10 -15.62 3.69
N THR A 187 1.07 -16.01 3.16
CA THR A 187 2.13 -16.65 3.94
C THR A 187 2.56 -15.76 5.10
N VAL A 188 2.87 -14.48 4.82
CA VAL A 188 3.24 -13.50 5.85
C VAL A 188 2.13 -13.36 6.89
N TYR A 189 0.87 -13.26 6.45
CA TYR A 189 -0.26 -13.06 7.34
C TYR A 189 -0.53 -14.29 8.23
N ARG A 190 -0.53 -15.51 7.67
CA ARG A 190 -0.77 -16.74 8.45
C ARG A 190 0.32 -17.00 9.47
N CYS A 191 1.59 -16.85 9.08
CA CYS A 191 2.69 -16.97 10.04
C CYS A 191 2.60 -15.92 11.16
N ALA A 192 2.09 -14.73 10.86
CA ALA A 192 1.81 -13.72 11.88
C ALA A 192 0.65 -14.11 12.82
N GLN A 193 -0.39 -14.80 12.33
CA GLN A 193 -1.49 -15.32 13.14
C GLN A 193 -1.05 -16.49 14.03
N ASP A 194 -0.13 -17.33 13.55
CA ASP A 194 0.38 -18.49 14.29
C ASP A 194 1.37 -18.11 15.40
N LEU A 195 1.89 -16.87 15.38
CA LEU A 195 2.75 -16.37 16.45
C LEU A 195 1.96 -16.10 17.73
N PRO A 196 2.60 -16.26 18.91
CA PRO A 196 2.04 -15.73 20.15
C PRO A 196 1.68 -14.25 19.99
N PRO A 197 0.57 -13.79 20.60
CA PRO A 197 0.18 -12.39 20.53
C PRO A 197 1.32 -11.45 20.94
N PRO A 198 1.40 -10.25 20.33
CA PRO A 198 2.37 -9.24 20.72
C PRO A 198 2.15 -8.83 22.18
N LEU A 199 3.23 -8.49 22.88
CA LEU A 199 3.18 -7.91 24.23
C LEU A 199 2.61 -6.49 24.16
N ILE A 200 2.96 -5.74 23.11
CA ILE A 200 2.44 -4.40 22.85
C ILE A 200 1.34 -4.50 21.81
N SER A 201 0.09 -4.52 22.28
CA SER A 201 -1.08 -4.54 21.41
C SER A 201 -1.41 -3.16 20.84
N SER A 202 -1.81 -3.17 19.57
CA SER A 202 -2.35 -2.02 18.86
C SER A 202 -3.85 -2.16 18.73
N THR A 203 -4.60 -1.14 19.12
CA THR A 203 -6.05 -1.06 18.86
C THR A 203 -6.32 -0.27 17.59
N SER A 204 -7.38 -0.65 16.87
CA SER A 204 -7.86 0.15 15.74
C SER A 204 -8.38 1.49 16.23
N THR A 205 -7.92 2.57 15.61
CA THR A 205 -8.43 3.92 15.89
C THR A 205 -9.78 4.13 15.20
N GLY A 206 -10.60 5.03 15.74
CA GLY A 206 -11.88 5.40 15.10
C GLY A 206 -11.69 5.93 13.68
N PHE A 207 -10.58 6.63 13.42
CA PHE A 207 -10.24 7.12 12.08
C PHE A 207 -9.83 5.99 11.12
N GLU A 208 -9.10 4.98 11.59
CA GLU A 208 -8.77 3.81 10.77
C GLU A 208 -10.02 3.02 10.39
N ARG A 209 -10.96 2.82 11.33
CA ARG A 209 -12.26 2.18 11.02
C ARG A 209 -13.03 2.99 10.00
N LEU A 210 -13.12 4.31 10.20
CA LEU A 210 -13.79 5.19 9.24
C LEU A 210 -13.12 5.17 7.86
N ALA A 211 -11.79 5.07 7.80
CA ALA A 211 -11.05 5.01 6.53
C ALA A 211 -11.28 3.70 5.77
N VAL A 212 -11.45 2.59 6.48
CA VAL A 212 -11.79 1.29 5.89
C VAL A 212 -13.26 1.25 5.47
N ASP A 213 -14.17 1.64 6.36
CA ASP A 213 -15.61 1.53 6.13
C ASP A 213 -16.12 2.58 5.14
N ASN A 214 -15.53 3.78 5.14
CA ASN A 214 -16.01 4.94 4.39
C ASN A 214 -14.85 5.74 3.76
N PRO A 215 -14.08 5.14 2.83
CA PRO A 215 -12.89 5.76 2.25
C PRO A 215 -13.20 7.08 1.52
N LEU A 216 -14.40 7.21 0.92
CA LEU A 216 -14.84 8.44 0.25
C LEU A 216 -15.09 9.59 1.24
N ILE A 217 -15.65 9.30 2.42
CA ILE A 217 -15.91 10.31 3.45
C ILE A 217 -14.59 10.82 4.01
N VAL A 218 -13.65 9.92 4.31
CA VAL A 218 -12.31 10.29 4.77
C VAL A 218 -11.57 11.11 3.71
N GLY A 219 -11.62 10.69 2.44
CA GLY A 219 -11.07 11.47 1.33
C GLY A 219 -11.68 12.88 1.25
N GLY A 220 -13.00 12.98 1.39
CA GLY A 220 -13.72 14.26 1.43
C GLY A 220 -13.29 15.14 2.60
N LEU A 221 -13.17 14.58 3.81
CA LEU A 221 -12.70 15.28 5.00
C LEU A 221 -11.28 15.81 4.85
N ILE A 222 -10.37 15.04 4.24
CA ILE A 222 -8.99 15.48 3.95
C ILE A 222 -9.00 16.67 2.99
N VAL A 223 -9.75 16.56 1.89
CA VAL A 223 -9.86 17.65 0.89
C VAL A 223 -10.47 18.90 1.53
N PHE A 224 -11.55 18.75 2.28
CA PHE A 224 -12.21 19.85 2.98
C PHE A 224 -11.28 20.52 4.00
N SER A 225 -10.54 19.73 4.78
CA SER A 225 -9.55 20.23 5.73
C SER A 225 -8.44 21.01 5.03
N LEU A 226 -7.95 20.55 3.88
CA LEU A 226 -6.96 21.28 3.08
C LEU A 226 -7.52 22.59 2.51
N ILE A 227 -8.78 22.60 2.07
CA ILE A 227 -9.47 23.80 1.57
C ILE A 227 -9.61 24.85 2.67
N ILE A 228 -9.74 24.46 3.94
CA ILE A 228 -9.81 25.41 5.06
C ILE A 228 -8.41 25.82 5.54
N LEU A 229 -7.51 24.83 5.69
CA LEU A 229 -6.19 25.03 6.28
C LEU A 229 -5.28 25.87 5.39
N ILE A 230 -5.32 25.69 4.06
CA ILE A 230 -4.45 26.42 3.13
C ILE A 230 -4.78 27.93 3.13
N PRO A 231 -6.04 28.37 2.97
CA PRO A 231 -6.40 29.78 3.09
C PRO A 231 -6.13 30.35 4.48
N ALA A 232 -6.38 29.58 5.55
CA ALA A 232 -6.09 30.03 6.92
C ALA A 232 -4.59 30.26 7.15
N LEU A 233 -3.74 29.36 6.63
CA LEU A 233 -2.27 29.54 6.66
C LEU A 233 -1.82 30.73 5.81
N LEU A 234 -2.40 30.92 4.63
CA LEU A 234 -2.10 32.08 3.77
C LEU A 234 -2.50 33.40 4.43
N LEU A 235 -3.69 33.46 5.03
CA LEU A 235 -4.15 34.62 5.79
C LEU A 235 -3.29 34.88 7.02
N GLY A 236 -2.95 33.83 7.78
CA GLY A 236 -2.06 33.94 8.94
C GLY A 236 -0.66 34.42 8.56
N MET A 237 -0.13 33.97 7.42
CA MET A 237 1.13 34.52 6.88
C MET A 237 0.99 35.99 6.51
N ILE A 238 -0.07 36.40 5.80
CA ILE A 238 -0.30 37.81 5.46
C ILE A 238 -0.34 38.68 6.72
N PHE A 239 -1.00 38.19 7.79
CA PHE A 239 -1.08 38.89 9.07
C PHE A 239 0.25 38.96 9.86
N LEU A 240 1.18 38.04 9.60
CA LEU A 240 2.52 38.03 10.22
C LEU A 240 3.52 38.94 9.51
N PHE A 241 3.21 39.39 8.29
CA PHE A 241 4.07 40.26 7.47
C PHE A 241 3.54 41.70 7.34
N ILE A 242 2.42 42.03 8.01
CA ILE A 242 1.87 43.38 8.20
C ILE A 242 2.15 43.81 9.63
#